data_AF-A0A0C9RTJ9-F1
#
_entry.id   AF-A0A0C9RTJ9-F1
#
_cell.length_a   1.000
_cell.length_b   1.000
_cell.length_c   1.000
_cell.angle_alpha   90.00
_cell.angle_beta   90.00
_cell.angle_gamma   90.00
#
_symmetry.space_group_name_H-M   'P 1'
#
loop_
_entity.id
_entity.type
_entity.pdbx_description
1 polymer ?
#
loop_
_entity_poly.entity_id
_entity_poly.type
_entity_poly.pdbx_seq_one_letter_code
_entity_poly.pdbx_strand_id
1 'polypeptide(L)'
;MQQLVAMVCSSLDSAMKQLFPRCRAIPFGSSVTGLSLTGSDLDVFLDIREPIIEDDDSTLGCPSGWTPKTIFKGVKRVFYKNRPVFTQIVPIPMAKIPVIKFHHTASDMDCDISFKDGLGVHNSQLIKYLLTLDSRIKPLVVILKYWARNLDISGSGKINNYSLVMLIVFYLQQASVNLLPSIKELQKVHQRVYIREWQVNFNTDYPSTSENNSSSLLELLQGFFKFYSDFDFSTRIIRPLEGSSVLRKEFKKEMEACHRSRYVESLHLDRHACLQDPIQLDYNITSGWATKEIQGLKLSCLLALEVFESMRETPLGIIPRLLEPEMNVKLKASIKAKTKKKMNPTVSFTILAGKFKTFGLPEDFEENNVEDSQKFIEKNWFCTVYRLLEVILEKIFMLQIQVVYDKVGVKQMKLQEEDDVHTNNEDNILLNCSGKYPLHKRRKGKGQIVQPNVSPIQREIITSEKIVKEIDSKTADTPIKFQCLVVKKSNPLHALVELTDQELTNNCFMELAVYMQCKVHSWIEKEFMHMVQFKKNVWTSNES
;
A
#
# COMPACT_ATOMS: atom_id res chain seq x y z
N MET A 1 24.52 -25.34 -0.97
CA MET A 1 23.21 -24.96 -1.58
C MET A 1 23.12 -25.32 -3.06
N GLN A 2 23.97 -24.79 -3.96
CA GLN A 2 23.88 -25.10 -5.41
C GLN A 2 23.97 -26.61 -5.72
N GLN A 3 24.86 -27.34 -5.05
CA GLN A 3 24.96 -28.81 -5.20
C GLN A 3 23.68 -29.53 -4.76
N LEU A 4 23.04 -29.09 -3.67
CA LEU A 4 21.78 -29.66 -3.19
C LEU A 4 20.63 -29.40 -4.17
N VAL A 5 20.54 -28.18 -4.71
CA VAL A 5 19.55 -27.83 -5.75
C VAL A 5 19.75 -28.68 -7.00
N ALA A 6 21.01 -28.86 -7.44
CA ALA A 6 21.33 -29.73 -8.57
C ALA A 6 20.91 -31.19 -8.31
N MET A 7 21.14 -31.70 -7.10
CA MET A 7 20.74 -33.06 -6.70
C MET A 7 19.21 -33.25 -6.76
N VAL A 8 18.43 -32.29 -6.26
CA VAL A 8 16.95 -32.33 -6.36
C VAL A 8 16.54 -32.35 -7.83
N CYS A 9 17.09 -31.45 -8.65
CA CYS A 9 16.74 -31.37 -10.07
C CYS A 9 17.09 -32.65 -10.83
N SER A 10 18.26 -33.25 -10.58
CA SER A 10 18.63 -34.54 -11.18
C SER A 10 17.71 -35.68 -10.76
N SER A 11 17.27 -35.71 -9.50
CA SER A 11 16.33 -36.72 -9.00
C SER A 11 14.94 -36.56 -9.65
N LEU A 12 14.47 -35.31 -9.79
CA LEU A 12 13.24 -34.99 -10.51
C LEU A 12 13.35 -35.35 -11.99
N ASP A 13 14.45 -35.01 -12.68
CA ASP A 13 14.67 -35.37 -14.08
C ASP A 13 14.61 -36.88 -14.29
N SER A 14 15.33 -37.63 -13.45
CA SER A 14 15.38 -39.10 -13.53
C SER A 14 13.99 -39.73 -13.34
N ALA A 15 13.24 -39.26 -12.35
CA ALA A 15 11.90 -39.78 -12.08
C ALA A 15 10.89 -39.39 -13.18
N MET A 16 10.92 -38.13 -13.63
CA MET A 16 9.94 -37.59 -14.58
C MET A 16 10.17 -38.06 -16.01
N LYS A 17 11.39 -38.46 -16.39
CA LYS A 17 11.71 -39.04 -17.71
C LYS A 17 10.94 -40.32 -18.02
N GLN A 18 10.43 -41.03 -17.01
CA GLN A 18 9.53 -42.18 -17.18
C GLN A 18 8.19 -41.78 -17.82
N LEU A 19 7.79 -40.52 -17.67
CA LEU A 19 6.56 -39.95 -18.20
C LEU A 19 6.81 -39.01 -19.38
N PHE A 20 7.86 -38.18 -19.27
CA PHE A 20 8.22 -37.15 -20.25
C PHE A 20 9.69 -37.32 -20.63
N PRO A 21 10.03 -38.09 -21.68
CA PRO A 21 11.42 -38.44 -21.99
C PRO A 21 12.37 -37.24 -22.18
N ARG A 22 11.82 -36.09 -22.58
CA ARG A 22 12.56 -34.85 -22.84
C ARG A 22 12.45 -33.81 -21.72
N CYS A 23 11.81 -34.12 -20.59
CA CYS A 23 11.58 -33.10 -19.56
C CYS A 23 12.87 -32.61 -18.89
N ARG A 24 12.77 -31.42 -18.29
CA ARG A 24 13.81 -30.82 -17.47
C ARG A 24 13.22 -30.12 -16.25
N ALA A 25 13.79 -30.41 -15.08
CA ALA A 25 13.59 -29.68 -13.85
C ALA A 25 14.46 -28.42 -13.85
N ILE A 26 13.83 -27.26 -13.74
CA ILE A 26 14.48 -25.95 -13.79
C ILE A 26 14.19 -25.23 -12.47
N PRO A 27 15.20 -24.99 -11.61
CA PRO A 27 14.98 -24.29 -10.36
C PRO A 27 14.66 -22.81 -10.62
N PHE A 28 13.81 -22.23 -9.80
CA PHE A 28 13.51 -20.80 -9.81
C PHE A 28 13.28 -20.26 -8.40
N GLY A 29 12.80 -19.02 -8.28
CA GLY A 29 12.45 -18.40 -7.01
C GLY A 29 13.66 -17.93 -6.19
N SER A 30 13.56 -18.01 -4.86
CA SER A 30 14.59 -17.52 -3.95
C SER A 30 15.92 -18.26 -4.05
N SER A 31 15.89 -19.52 -4.50
CA SER A 31 17.07 -20.39 -4.62
C SER A 31 18.05 -19.89 -5.70
N VAL A 32 17.53 -19.40 -6.82
CA VAL A 32 18.34 -18.93 -7.96
C VAL A 32 18.67 -17.44 -7.91
N THR A 33 17.81 -16.64 -7.29
CA THR A 33 18.01 -15.18 -7.11
C THR A 33 19.07 -14.87 -6.04
N GLY A 34 19.43 -15.84 -5.21
CA GLY A 34 20.34 -15.63 -4.07
C GLY A 34 19.67 -14.85 -2.92
N LEU A 35 18.34 -14.89 -2.86
CA LEU A 35 17.52 -14.27 -1.81
C LEU A 35 16.96 -15.30 -0.81
N SER A 36 17.45 -16.55 -0.83
CA SER A 36 16.99 -17.60 0.08
C SER A 36 17.36 -17.26 1.53
N LEU A 37 16.39 -17.43 2.43
CA LEU A 37 16.61 -17.41 3.88
C LEU A 37 16.55 -18.84 4.42
N THR A 38 17.06 -19.08 5.62
CA THR A 38 16.97 -20.39 6.28
C THR A 38 15.51 -20.87 6.34
N GLY A 39 15.26 -22.09 5.86
CA GLY A 39 13.94 -22.69 5.76
C GLY A 39 13.09 -22.22 4.57
N SER A 40 13.71 -21.71 3.49
CA SER A 40 12.99 -21.40 2.25
C SER A 40 12.83 -22.66 1.40
N ASP A 41 11.62 -22.88 0.86
CA ASP A 41 11.32 -23.94 -0.10
C ASP A 41 12.16 -23.79 -1.38
N LEU A 42 12.45 -24.91 -2.06
CA LEU A 42 13.01 -24.93 -3.40
C LEU A 42 11.89 -25.02 -4.44
N ASP A 43 11.68 -23.93 -5.19
CA ASP A 43 10.76 -23.89 -6.31
C ASP A 43 11.39 -24.49 -7.58
N VAL A 44 10.69 -25.42 -8.21
CA VAL A 44 11.11 -26.09 -9.45
C VAL A 44 10.00 -26.03 -10.49
N PHE A 45 10.35 -25.60 -11.70
CA PHE A 45 9.50 -25.71 -12.87
C PHE A 45 9.88 -26.96 -13.65
N LEU A 46 8.90 -27.82 -13.92
CA LEU A 46 9.04 -28.97 -14.80
C LEU A 46 8.69 -28.55 -16.23
N ASP A 47 9.72 -28.29 -17.04
CA ASP A 47 9.60 -28.12 -18.47
C ASP A 47 9.43 -29.50 -19.12
N ILE A 48 8.21 -29.86 -19.51
CA ILE A 48 7.92 -31.18 -20.10
C ILE A 48 8.38 -31.30 -21.56
N ARG A 49 8.68 -30.18 -22.24
CA ARG A 49 9.06 -30.12 -23.67
C ARG A 49 8.08 -30.77 -24.63
N GLU A 50 6.81 -30.79 -24.27
CA GLU A 50 5.71 -31.26 -25.10
C GLU A 50 4.65 -30.16 -25.24
N PRO A 51 3.89 -30.11 -26.35
CA PRO A 51 2.77 -29.18 -26.50
C PRO A 51 1.71 -29.41 -25.41
N ILE A 52 1.28 -28.32 -24.76
CA ILE A 52 0.21 -28.34 -23.76
C ILE A 52 -1.06 -27.76 -24.37
N ILE A 53 -2.17 -28.48 -24.26
CA ILE A 53 -3.49 -28.03 -24.70
C ILE A 53 -4.17 -27.31 -23.52
N GLU A 54 -4.43 -26.02 -23.67
CA GLU A 54 -5.10 -25.16 -22.68
C GLU A 54 -6.63 -25.34 -22.77
N ASP A 55 -7.15 -26.33 -22.03
CA ASP A 55 -8.56 -26.67 -21.80
C ASP A 55 -9.36 -27.43 -22.89
N ASP A 56 -10.45 -28.03 -22.41
CA ASP A 56 -11.28 -29.13 -22.93
C ASP A 56 -12.13 -28.72 -24.15
N ASP A 57 -11.48 -28.41 -25.28
CA ASP A 57 -12.19 -28.27 -26.55
C ASP A 57 -12.68 -29.65 -27.02
N SER A 58 -13.74 -30.11 -26.37
CA SER A 58 -14.51 -31.32 -26.67
C SER A 58 -15.11 -31.32 -28.08
N THR A 59 -14.86 -30.28 -28.89
CA THR A 59 -15.26 -30.20 -30.30
C THR A 59 -14.26 -30.87 -31.26
N LEU A 60 -13.05 -31.21 -30.81
CA LEU A 60 -12.06 -31.94 -31.61
C LEU A 60 -11.77 -33.28 -30.93
N GLY A 61 -12.45 -34.35 -31.36
CA GLY A 61 -12.36 -35.71 -30.81
C GLY A 61 -10.99 -36.41 -30.93
N CYS A 62 -9.92 -35.80 -30.41
CA CYS A 62 -8.57 -36.34 -30.34
C CYS A 62 -8.12 -36.43 -28.86
N PRO A 63 -8.27 -37.57 -28.18
CA PRO A 63 -7.97 -37.73 -26.75
C PRO A 63 -6.46 -37.87 -26.41
N SER A 64 -5.55 -37.46 -27.28
CA SER A 64 -4.12 -37.87 -27.23
C SER A 64 -3.10 -36.78 -26.85
N GLY A 65 -3.53 -35.64 -26.30
CA GLY A 65 -2.64 -34.52 -25.93
C GLY A 65 -2.44 -34.29 -24.43
N TRP A 66 -1.36 -33.61 -24.05
CA TRP A 66 -1.11 -33.22 -22.66
C TRP A 66 -1.92 -31.98 -22.28
N THR A 67 -2.79 -32.14 -21.29
CA THR A 67 -3.49 -31.03 -20.61
C THR A 67 -2.90 -30.77 -19.23
N PRO A 68 -3.04 -29.57 -18.63
CA PRO A 68 -2.59 -29.31 -17.25
C PRO A 68 -3.11 -30.35 -16.23
N LYS A 69 -4.37 -30.80 -16.40
CA LYS A 69 -4.98 -31.85 -15.55
C LYS A 69 -4.29 -33.21 -15.71
N THR A 70 -4.03 -33.64 -16.94
CA THR A 70 -3.36 -34.93 -17.21
C THR A 70 -1.90 -34.91 -16.77
N ILE A 71 -1.19 -33.81 -16.99
CA ILE A 71 0.19 -33.58 -16.49
C ILE A 71 0.20 -33.67 -14.97
N PHE A 72 -0.66 -32.91 -14.27
CA PHE A 72 -0.77 -32.95 -12.80
C PHE A 72 -0.99 -34.38 -12.30
N LYS A 73 -1.93 -35.12 -12.91
CA LYS A 73 -2.26 -36.51 -12.55
C LYS A 73 -1.09 -37.47 -12.84
N GLY A 74 -0.34 -37.25 -13.90
CA GLY A 74 0.83 -38.04 -14.28
C GLY A 74 2.00 -37.82 -13.33
N VAL A 75 2.39 -36.55 -13.12
CA VAL A 75 3.44 -36.13 -12.19
C VAL A 75 3.13 -36.65 -10.79
N LYS A 76 1.89 -36.46 -10.29
CA LYS A 76 1.43 -37.00 -9.01
C LYS A 76 1.68 -38.51 -8.90
N ARG A 77 1.34 -39.29 -9.94
CA ARG A 77 1.58 -40.75 -9.96
C ARG A 77 3.08 -41.09 -9.87
N VAL A 78 3.94 -40.35 -10.57
CA VAL A 78 5.40 -40.53 -10.49
C VAL A 78 5.91 -40.27 -9.07
N PHE A 79 5.45 -39.20 -8.40
CA PHE A 79 5.79 -38.93 -7.00
C PHE A 79 5.42 -40.10 -6.07
N TYR A 80 4.19 -40.61 -6.15
CA TYR A 80 3.77 -41.73 -5.29
C TYR A 80 4.51 -43.05 -5.58
N LYS A 81 4.98 -43.27 -6.81
CA LYS A 81 5.83 -44.43 -7.14
C LYS A 81 7.26 -44.32 -6.60
N ASN A 82 7.76 -43.09 -6.39
CA ASN A 82 9.12 -42.82 -5.97
C ASN A 82 9.19 -42.29 -4.51
N ARG A 83 8.31 -42.79 -3.62
CA ARG A 83 8.21 -42.34 -2.22
C ARG A 83 9.51 -42.35 -1.40
N PRO A 84 10.46 -43.30 -1.59
CA PRO A 84 11.73 -43.25 -0.87
C PRO A 84 12.55 -41.99 -1.17
N VAL A 85 12.39 -41.42 -2.36
CA VAL A 85 13.09 -40.20 -2.83
C VAL A 85 12.28 -38.94 -2.51
N PHE A 86 10.96 -39.00 -2.69
CA PHE A 86 10.05 -37.88 -2.48
C PHE A 86 9.01 -38.22 -1.41
N THR A 87 9.15 -37.61 -0.23
CA THR A 87 8.26 -37.79 0.92
C THR A 87 7.36 -36.58 1.12
N GLN A 88 6.44 -36.64 2.11
CA GLN A 88 5.54 -35.53 2.47
C GLN A 88 4.81 -34.88 1.28
N ILE A 89 4.33 -35.71 0.34
CA ILE A 89 3.74 -35.24 -0.92
C ILE A 89 2.36 -34.61 -0.68
N VAL A 90 2.23 -33.30 -0.92
CA VAL A 90 0.99 -32.52 -0.78
C VAL A 90 0.60 -31.88 -2.13
N PRO A 91 -0.35 -32.47 -2.88
CA PRO A 91 -0.83 -31.90 -4.13
C PRO A 91 -1.80 -30.72 -3.89
N ILE A 92 -1.60 -29.60 -4.60
CA ILE A 92 -2.43 -28.39 -4.50
C ILE A 92 -2.94 -28.01 -5.92
N PRO A 93 -3.95 -28.71 -6.45
CA PRO A 93 -4.39 -28.53 -7.84
C PRO A 93 -5.27 -27.29 -8.07
N MET A 94 -5.90 -26.75 -7.02
CA MET A 94 -6.86 -25.64 -7.10
C MET A 94 -6.22 -24.26 -6.89
N ALA A 95 -4.90 -24.20 -6.67
CA ALA A 95 -4.19 -22.94 -6.63
C ALA A 95 -4.11 -22.31 -8.03
N LYS A 96 -3.97 -20.99 -8.09
CA LYS A 96 -3.81 -20.24 -9.36
C LYS A 96 -2.67 -20.79 -10.23
N ILE A 97 -1.59 -21.24 -9.59
CA ILE A 97 -0.55 -22.05 -10.20
C ILE A 97 -0.61 -23.40 -9.48
N PRO A 98 -1.10 -24.47 -10.13
CA PRO A 98 -1.11 -25.79 -9.53
C PRO A 98 0.31 -26.23 -9.18
N VAL A 99 0.49 -26.68 -7.93
CA VAL A 99 1.79 -27.14 -7.43
C VAL A 99 1.65 -28.47 -6.69
N ILE A 100 2.76 -29.22 -6.60
CA ILE A 100 2.89 -30.36 -5.69
C ILE A 100 4.05 -30.03 -4.74
N LYS A 101 3.75 -29.91 -3.44
CA LYS A 101 4.76 -29.78 -2.41
C LYS A 101 5.30 -31.17 -2.05
N PHE A 102 6.59 -31.29 -1.78
CA PHE A 102 7.21 -32.54 -1.35
C PHE A 102 8.51 -32.26 -0.59
N HIS A 103 8.96 -33.26 0.17
CA HIS A 103 10.25 -33.24 0.83
C HIS A 103 11.20 -34.20 0.11
N HIS A 104 12.39 -33.71 -0.29
CA HIS A 104 13.40 -34.53 -0.97
C HIS A 104 14.38 -35.12 0.05
N THR A 105 14.34 -36.44 0.22
CA THR A 105 15.03 -37.15 1.30
C THR A 105 16.55 -36.96 1.30
N ALA A 106 17.19 -37.01 0.12
CA ALA A 106 18.66 -36.99 0.04
C ALA A 106 19.28 -35.61 0.29
N SER A 107 18.54 -34.54 -0.02
CA SER A 107 19.02 -33.16 0.19
C SER A 107 18.47 -32.51 1.45
N ASP A 108 17.51 -33.15 2.13
CA ASP A 108 16.77 -32.58 3.27
C ASP A 108 16.14 -31.22 2.92
N MET A 109 15.43 -31.15 1.79
CA MET A 109 14.83 -29.89 1.30
C MET A 109 13.34 -30.05 1.03
N ASP A 110 12.57 -29.09 1.53
CA ASP A 110 11.18 -28.88 1.12
C ASP A 110 11.16 -28.20 -0.25
N CYS A 111 10.30 -28.69 -1.14
CA CYS A 111 10.29 -28.34 -2.55
C CYS A 111 8.86 -28.19 -3.07
N ASP A 112 8.69 -27.24 -4.00
CA ASP A 112 7.45 -27.01 -4.73
C ASP A 112 7.71 -27.26 -6.22
N ILE A 113 6.99 -28.20 -6.84
CA ILE A 113 7.06 -28.40 -8.30
C ILE A 113 5.82 -27.84 -9.00
N SER A 114 6.05 -27.06 -10.05
CA SER A 114 5.03 -26.50 -10.95
C SER A 114 5.30 -26.90 -12.40
N PHE A 115 4.27 -26.88 -13.26
CA PHE A 115 4.36 -27.31 -14.68
C PHE A 115 3.46 -26.45 -15.58
N LYS A 116 3.33 -25.16 -15.25
CA LYS A 116 2.51 -24.20 -16.01
C LYS A 116 3.25 -23.70 -17.25
N ASP A 117 3.79 -22.49 -17.22
CA ASP A 117 4.31 -21.76 -18.39
C ASP A 117 5.78 -21.33 -18.23
N GLY A 118 6.42 -21.62 -17.10
CA GLY A 118 7.82 -21.26 -16.87
C GLY A 118 8.07 -19.77 -16.64
N LEU A 119 7.03 -18.92 -16.58
CA LEU A 119 7.19 -17.47 -16.35
C LEU A 119 7.91 -17.18 -15.02
N GLY A 120 7.73 -18.03 -14.01
CA GLY A 120 8.47 -17.94 -12.75
C GLY A 120 9.98 -18.04 -12.90
N VAL A 121 10.47 -18.81 -13.87
CA VAL A 121 11.91 -18.91 -14.21
C VAL A 121 12.42 -17.56 -14.72
N HIS A 122 11.70 -16.95 -15.66
CA HIS A 122 12.07 -15.67 -16.26
C HIS A 122 11.97 -14.51 -15.27
N ASN A 123 10.92 -14.47 -14.44
CA ASN A 123 10.82 -13.51 -13.34
C ASN A 123 12.01 -13.63 -12.37
N SER A 124 12.47 -14.85 -12.11
CA SER A 124 13.62 -15.10 -11.25
C SER A 124 14.95 -14.67 -11.90
N GLN A 125 15.10 -14.89 -13.21
CA GLN A 125 16.24 -14.40 -13.98
C GLN A 125 16.27 -12.87 -14.01
N LEU A 126 15.12 -12.23 -14.21
CA LEU A 126 14.98 -10.77 -14.17
C LEU A 126 15.38 -10.22 -12.81
N ILE A 127 14.82 -10.74 -11.72
CA ILE A 127 15.21 -10.33 -10.36
C ILE A 127 16.72 -10.51 -10.17
N LYS A 128 17.27 -11.69 -10.50
CA LYS A 128 18.69 -11.97 -10.34
C LYS A 128 19.56 -10.92 -11.04
N TYR A 129 19.17 -10.52 -12.25
CA TYR A 129 19.86 -9.48 -13.00
C TYR A 129 19.73 -8.11 -12.36
N LEU A 130 18.51 -7.70 -11.96
CA LEU A 130 18.28 -6.42 -11.28
C LEU A 130 19.12 -6.29 -9.99
N LEU A 131 19.29 -7.39 -9.25
CA LEU A 131 20.15 -7.41 -8.06
C LEU A 131 21.64 -7.18 -8.34
N THR A 132 22.09 -7.33 -9.60
CA THR A 132 23.49 -7.13 -10.02
C THR A 132 23.76 -5.72 -10.56
N LEU A 133 22.73 -4.91 -10.83
CA LEU A 133 22.89 -3.58 -11.41
C LEU A 133 23.55 -2.57 -10.45
N ASP A 134 23.38 -2.77 -9.15
CA ASP A 134 24.00 -1.94 -8.11
C ASP A 134 24.27 -2.77 -6.84
N SER A 135 25.44 -2.57 -6.23
CA SER A 135 25.92 -3.35 -5.08
C SER A 135 25.07 -3.18 -3.82
N ARG A 136 24.29 -2.10 -3.69
CA ARG A 136 23.40 -1.81 -2.54
C ARG A 136 22.08 -2.55 -2.61
N ILE A 137 21.64 -2.97 -3.82
CA ILE A 137 20.29 -3.53 -4.03
C ILE A 137 20.12 -4.87 -3.33
N LYS A 138 21.06 -5.79 -3.50
CA LYS A 138 20.97 -7.12 -2.87
C LYS A 138 20.96 -7.03 -1.34
N PRO A 139 21.87 -6.30 -0.68
CA PRO A 139 21.79 -6.05 0.76
C PRO A 139 20.45 -5.44 1.19
N LEU A 140 19.94 -4.44 0.48
CA LEU A 140 18.66 -3.79 0.79
C LEU A 140 17.50 -4.79 0.76
N VAL A 141 17.42 -5.60 -0.30
CA VAL A 141 16.37 -6.62 -0.45
C VAL A 141 16.47 -7.67 0.65
N VAL A 142 17.68 -8.12 1.01
CA VAL A 142 17.87 -9.11 2.09
C VAL A 142 17.43 -8.53 3.44
N ILE A 143 17.82 -7.30 3.77
CA ILE A 143 17.40 -6.62 5.01
C ILE A 143 15.88 -6.50 5.08
N LEU A 144 15.24 -6.01 4.01
CA LEU A 144 13.79 -5.84 3.97
C LEU A 144 13.03 -7.17 4.01
N LYS A 145 13.55 -8.22 3.37
CA LYS A 145 12.97 -9.57 3.50
C LYS A 145 13.04 -10.09 4.93
N TYR A 146 14.18 -9.90 5.59
CA TYR A 146 14.37 -10.36 6.97
C TYR A 146 13.51 -9.54 7.94
N TRP A 147 13.45 -8.22 7.77
CA TRP A 147 12.55 -7.32 8.49
C TRP A 147 11.09 -7.74 8.37
N ALA A 148 10.59 -7.96 7.15
CA ALA A 148 9.21 -8.36 6.92
C ALA A 148 8.88 -9.74 7.52
N ARG A 149 9.82 -10.67 7.49
CA ARG A 149 9.69 -11.99 8.13
C ARG A 149 9.63 -11.87 9.65
N ASN A 150 10.54 -11.09 10.27
CA ASN A 150 10.62 -10.94 11.72
C ASN A 150 9.40 -10.21 12.31
N LEU A 151 8.86 -9.24 11.57
CA LEU A 151 7.60 -8.57 11.92
C LEU A 151 6.35 -9.39 11.58
N ASP A 152 6.52 -10.59 11.02
CA ASP A 152 5.43 -11.48 10.69
C ASP A 152 4.45 -10.86 9.66
N ILE A 153 4.96 -9.99 8.79
CA ILE A 153 4.25 -9.30 7.69
C ILE A 153 4.27 -10.15 6.42
N SER A 154 5.37 -10.87 6.18
CA SER A 154 5.52 -11.77 5.04
C SER A 154 5.46 -13.24 5.44
N GLY A 155 4.97 -14.09 4.53
CA GLY A 155 4.84 -15.53 4.75
C GLY A 155 3.54 -16.13 4.23
N SER A 156 3.25 -17.36 4.64
CA SER A 156 2.05 -18.09 4.21
C SER A 156 0.78 -17.36 4.65
N GLY A 157 -0.12 -17.09 3.70
CA GLY A 157 -1.37 -16.36 3.95
C GLY A 157 -1.21 -14.85 4.20
N LYS A 158 -0.04 -14.27 3.90
CA LYS A 158 0.29 -12.85 4.10
C LYS A 158 0.90 -12.24 2.84
N ILE A 159 1.72 -11.19 2.98
CA ILE A 159 2.51 -10.66 1.88
C ILE A 159 3.50 -11.74 1.43
N ASN A 160 3.34 -12.25 0.20
CA ASN A 160 4.29 -13.20 -0.33
C ASN A 160 5.62 -12.49 -0.68
N ASN A 161 6.72 -13.25 -0.61
CA ASN A 161 8.06 -12.69 -0.81
C ASN A 161 8.26 -12.10 -2.21
N TYR A 162 7.58 -12.63 -3.22
CA TYR A 162 7.66 -12.09 -4.58
C TYR A 162 7.02 -10.70 -4.65
N SER A 163 5.87 -10.47 -4.02
CA SER A 163 5.24 -9.15 -3.89
C SER A 163 6.18 -8.15 -3.23
N LEU A 164 6.81 -8.53 -2.11
CA LEU A 164 7.74 -7.66 -1.40
C LEU A 164 8.94 -7.26 -2.28
N VAL A 165 9.54 -8.22 -2.98
CA VAL A 165 10.65 -7.94 -3.91
C VAL A 165 10.21 -7.01 -5.03
N MET A 166 9.01 -7.22 -5.59
CA MET A 166 8.48 -6.34 -6.64
C MET A 166 8.15 -4.92 -6.13
N LEU A 167 7.71 -4.76 -4.89
CA LEU A 167 7.58 -3.45 -4.25
C LEU A 167 8.95 -2.77 -4.09
N ILE A 168 10.00 -3.51 -3.73
CA ILE A 168 11.35 -2.96 -3.61
C ILE A 168 11.88 -2.55 -4.98
N VAL A 169 11.73 -3.40 -6.00
CA VAL A 169 12.08 -3.08 -7.39
C VAL A 169 11.37 -1.79 -7.83
N PHE A 170 10.07 -1.70 -7.61
CA PHE A 170 9.31 -0.50 -7.97
C PHE A 170 9.80 0.76 -7.25
N TYR A 171 10.11 0.68 -5.95
CA TYR A 171 10.68 1.80 -5.20
C TYR A 171 12.03 2.26 -5.79
N LEU A 172 12.90 1.31 -6.14
CA LEU A 172 14.22 1.60 -6.73
C LEU A 172 14.13 2.18 -8.16
N GLN A 173 13.01 1.94 -8.86
CA GLN A 173 12.71 2.54 -10.18
C GLN A 173 12.21 3.98 -10.10
N GLN A 174 11.80 4.47 -8.94
CA GLN A 174 11.24 5.83 -8.84
C GLN A 174 12.30 6.87 -9.17
N ALA A 175 11.90 7.97 -9.82
CA ALA A 175 12.82 9.01 -10.28
C ALA A 175 13.70 9.60 -9.16
N SER A 176 13.20 9.65 -7.91
CA SER A 176 13.97 10.11 -6.75
C SER A 176 15.05 9.12 -6.29
N VAL A 177 15.03 7.87 -6.76
CA VAL A 177 15.98 6.81 -6.41
C VAL A 177 16.80 6.42 -7.64
N ASN A 178 16.15 6.09 -8.75
CA ASN A 178 16.77 5.84 -10.07
C ASN A 178 17.92 4.81 -10.06
N LEU A 179 17.83 3.79 -9.19
CA LEU A 179 18.82 2.70 -9.12
C LEU A 179 18.48 1.52 -10.03
N LEU A 180 17.24 1.45 -10.50
CA LEU A 180 16.80 0.44 -11.46
C LEU A 180 16.10 1.10 -12.64
N PRO A 181 16.37 0.68 -13.88
CA PRO A 181 15.58 1.09 -15.03
C PRO A 181 14.18 0.47 -14.96
N SER A 182 13.25 1.01 -15.75
CA SER A 182 11.99 0.30 -16.02
C SER A 182 12.29 -1.02 -16.73
N ILE A 183 11.49 -2.05 -16.49
CA ILE A 183 11.70 -3.35 -17.12
C ILE A 183 11.44 -3.27 -18.64
N LYS A 184 10.59 -2.32 -19.06
CA LYS A 184 10.36 -1.97 -20.46
C LYS A 184 11.63 -1.49 -21.17
N GLU A 185 12.49 -0.73 -20.49
CA GLU A 185 13.79 -0.34 -21.05
C GLU A 185 14.70 -1.56 -21.23
N LEU A 186 14.74 -2.46 -20.25
CA LEU A 186 15.51 -3.71 -20.37
C LEU A 186 14.97 -4.61 -21.49
N GLN A 187 13.67 -4.59 -21.76
CA GLN A 187 13.04 -5.37 -22.83
C GLN A 187 13.29 -4.80 -24.25
N LYS A 188 14.02 -3.69 -24.41
CA LYS A 188 14.44 -3.18 -25.73
C LYS A 188 15.60 -3.99 -26.29
N VAL A 189 15.31 -5.21 -26.73
CA VAL A 189 16.26 -6.15 -27.34
C VAL A 189 16.00 -6.29 -28.84
N HIS A 190 17.03 -6.69 -29.60
CA HIS A 190 16.93 -6.89 -31.05
C HIS A 190 15.97 -8.04 -31.41
N GLN A 191 16.14 -9.21 -30.78
CA GLN A 191 15.30 -10.38 -31.00
C GLN A 191 14.45 -10.65 -29.76
N ARG A 192 13.13 -10.48 -29.86
CA ARG A 192 12.19 -10.71 -28.75
C ARG A 192 11.80 -12.18 -28.64
N VAL A 193 11.75 -12.67 -27.41
CA VAL A 193 11.33 -14.04 -27.07
C VAL A 193 10.05 -13.94 -26.25
N TYR A 194 9.03 -14.69 -26.66
CA TYR A 194 7.72 -14.70 -26.03
C TYR A 194 7.40 -16.07 -25.45
N ILE A 195 6.82 -16.07 -24.25
CA ILE A 195 6.08 -17.21 -23.71
C ILE A 195 4.62 -16.81 -23.68
N ARG A 196 3.78 -17.52 -24.42
CA ARG A 196 2.41 -17.08 -24.74
C ARG A 196 2.47 -15.70 -25.41
N GLU A 197 1.85 -14.68 -24.80
CA GLU A 197 1.83 -13.30 -25.27
C GLU A 197 2.84 -12.39 -24.56
N TRP A 198 3.63 -12.92 -23.62
CA TRP A 198 4.50 -12.15 -22.75
C TRP A 198 5.95 -12.18 -23.22
N GLN A 199 6.56 -11.01 -23.41
CA GLN A 199 7.99 -10.93 -23.68
C GLN A 199 8.76 -11.29 -22.40
N VAL A 200 9.63 -12.28 -22.49
CA VAL A 200 10.35 -12.81 -21.32
C VAL A 200 11.83 -12.44 -21.28
N ASN A 201 12.42 -12.12 -22.44
CA ASN A 201 13.84 -11.78 -22.53
C ASN A 201 14.07 -10.26 -22.43
N PHE A 202 15.25 -9.92 -21.90
CA PHE A 202 15.69 -8.58 -21.61
C PHE A 202 17.21 -8.46 -21.82
N ASN A 203 17.71 -7.23 -21.97
CA ASN A 203 19.13 -6.94 -22.09
C ASN A 203 19.82 -7.20 -20.74
N THR A 204 20.78 -8.12 -20.73
CA THR A 204 21.60 -8.46 -19.55
C THR A 204 22.90 -7.65 -19.47
N ASP A 205 23.11 -6.72 -20.40
CA ASP A 205 24.26 -5.81 -20.46
C ASP A 205 23.76 -4.35 -20.56
N TYR A 206 22.92 -3.97 -19.60
CA TYR A 206 22.43 -2.62 -19.43
C TYR A 206 23.42 -1.80 -18.59
N PRO A 207 23.78 -0.57 -19.01
CA PRO A 207 24.69 0.28 -18.26
C PRO A 207 24.13 0.60 -16.87
N SER A 208 24.98 0.61 -15.86
CA SER A 208 24.57 0.93 -14.49
C SER A 208 23.94 2.32 -14.43
N THR A 209 22.79 2.45 -13.74
CA THR A 209 22.15 3.76 -13.49
C THR A 209 22.66 4.41 -12.20
N SER A 210 23.61 3.76 -11.50
CA SER A 210 24.09 4.12 -10.16
C SER A 210 24.75 5.49 -10.06
N GLU A 211 25.31 6.01 -11.16
CA GLU A 211 25.98 7.32 -11.19
C GLU A 211 25.04 8.47 -10.80
N ASN A 212 23.73 8.26 -10.95
CA ASN A 212 22.71 9.26 -10.64
C ASN A 212 22.20 9.21 -9.19
N ASN A 213 22.74 8.31 -8.33
CA ASN A 213 22.28 8.16 -6.95
C ASN A 213 23.42 7.86 -5.97
N SER A 214 23.66 8.81 -5.06
CA SER A 214 24.66 8.74 -3.99
C SER A 214 24.11 8.26 -2.64
N SER A 215 22.83 7.83 -2.56
CA SER A 215 22.20 7.43 -1.30
C SER A 215 22.86 6.19 -0.70
N SER A 216 23.21 6.25 0.57
CA SER A 216 23.66 5.10 1.35
C SER A 216 22.58 4.02 1.48
N LEU A 217 22.99 2.82 1.87
CA LEU A 217 22.07 1.71 2.12
C LEU A 217 20.99 2.06 3.17
N LEU A 218 21.35 2.82 4.20
CA LEU A 218 20.42 3.26 5.24
C LEU A 218 19.43 4.30 4.73
N GLU A 219 19.85 5.24 3.89
CA GLU A 219 18.96 6.22 3.26
C GLU A 219 17.97 5.55 2.31
N LEU A 220 18.42 4.55 1.55
CA LEU A 220 17.53 3.74 0.70
C LEU A 220 16.51 2.95 1.53
N LEU A 221 16.93 2.42 2.68
CA LEU A 221 16.07 1.70 3.61
C LEU A 221 15.02 2.64 4.24
N GLN A 222 15.44 3.80 4.74
CA GLN A 222 14.55 4.83 5.27
C GLN A 222 13.59 5.34 4.19
N GLY A 223 14.10 5.57 2.98
CA GLY A 223 13.32 6.04 1.84
C GLY A 223 12.27 5.03 1.40
N PHE A 224 12.55 3.73 1.44
CA PHE A 224 11.57 2.67 1.20
C PHE A 224 10.41 2.74 2.20
N PHE A 225 10.72 2.87 3.50
CA PHE A 225 9.70 2.97 4.54
C PHE A 225 8.87 4.25 4.38
N LYS A 226 9.52 5.38 4.13
CA LYS A 226 8.83 6.66 3.85
C LYS A 226 7.89 6.53 2.66
N PHE A 227 8.37 5.96 1.55
CA PHE A 227 7.60 5.79 0.32
C PHE A 227 6.32 4.97 0.55
N TYR A 228 6.43 3.80 1.20
CA TYR A 228 5.29 2.91 1.36
C TYR A 228 4.40 3.20 2.56
N SER A 229 4.85 3.99 3.55
CA SER A 229 3.99 4.47 4.64
C SER A 229 2.78 5.25 4.10
N ASP A 230 3.01 6.07 3.06
CA ASP A 230 2.00 6.97 2.50
C ASP A 230 1.47 6.55 1.11
N PHE A 231 2.07 5.52 0.48
CA PHE A 231 1.67 5.09 -0.87
C PHE A 231 0.16 4.76 -0.98
N ASP A 232 -0.51 5.29 -2.00
CA ASP A 232 -1.93 5.01 -2.26
C ASP A 232 -2.14 3.73 -3.07
N PHE A 233 -2.25 2.60 -2.36
CA PHE A 233 -2.61 1.30 -2.95
C PHE A 233 -4.06 1.22 -3.44
N SER A 234 -4.93 2.08 -2.92
CA SER A 234 -6.37 2.00 -3.13
C SER A 234 -6.76 2.50 -4.52
N THR A 235 -6.19 3.64 -4.95
CA THR A 235 -6.56 4.23 -6.24
C THR A 235 -5.53 3.98 -7.34
N ARG A 236 -4.33 3.53 -7.01
CA ARG A 236 -3.21 3.40 -7.96
C ARG A 236 -2.83 1.95 -8.22
N ILE A 237 -2.38 1.70 -9.44
CA ILE A 237 -1.80 0.43 -9.90
C ILE A 237 -0.29 0.62 -9.98
N ILE A 238 0.46 -0.28 -9.37
CA ILE A 238 1.92 -0.31 -9.42
C ILE A 238 2.33 -1.13 -10.64
N ARG A 239 3.11 -0.54 -11.56
CA ARG A 239 3.55 -1.19 -12.80
C ARG A 239 5.08 -1.19 -12.93
N PRO A 240 5.77 -2.23 -12.44
CA PRO A 240 7.22 -2.33 -12.55
C PRO A 240 7.71 -2.42 -14.02
N LEU A 241 6.84 -2.84 -14.95
CA LEU A 241 7.15 -2.81 -16.38
C LEU A 241 7.51 -1.39 -16.83
N GLU A 242 6.61 -0.42 -16.58
CA GLU A 242 6.83 1.00 -16.91
C GLU A 242 7.69 1.74 -15.88
N GLY A 243 7.95 1.16 -14.70
CA GLY A 243 8.60 1.86 -13.58
C GLY A 243 7.74 2.96 -12.96
N SER A 244 6.45 3.02 -13.32
CA SER A 244 5.52 4.06 -12.89
C SER A 244 4.22 3.47 -12.36
N SER A 245 3.41 4.32 -11.75
CA SER A 245 2.10 3.96 -11.22
C SER A 245 1.04 4.85 -11.83
N VAL A 246 -0.16 4.30 -11.99
CA VAL A 246 -1.25 4.94 -12.74
C VAL A 246 -2.55 4.84 -11.94
N LEU A 247 -3.44 5.82 -12.07
CA LEU A 247 -4.76 5.73 -11.44
C LEU A 247 -5.56 4.59 -12.08
N ARG A 248 -6.28 3.80 -11.28
CA ARG A 248 -7.14 2.70 -11.77
C ARG A 248 -8.12 3.17 -12.85
N LYS A 249 -8.64 4.40 -12.73
CA LYS A 249 -9.55 5.00 -13.73
C LYS A 249 -8.86 5.30 -15.06
N GLU A 250 -7.62 5.77 -15.02
CA GLU A 250 -6.83 6.08 -16.20
C GLU A 250 -6.39 4.80 -16.90
N PHE A 251 -5.95 3.81 -16.13
CA PHE A 251 -5.58 2.50 -16.67
C PHE A 251 -6.74 1.81 -17.38
N LYS A 252 -7.97 1.86 -16.83
CA LYS A 252 -9.15 1.32 -17.51
C LYS A 252 -9.36 1.95 -18.89
N LYS A 253 -9.28 3.28 -18.97
CA LYS A 253 -9.39 4.01 -20.24
C LYS A 253 -8.25 3.65 -21.20
N GLU A 254 -7.02 3.53 -20.70
CA GLU A 254 -5.85 3.12 -21.48
C GLU A 254 -6.06 1.73 -22.10
N MET A 255 -6.54 0.76 -21.31
CA MET A 255 -6.78 -0.61 -21.76
C MET A 255 -7.96 -0.71 -22.74
N GLU A 256 -9.03 0.06 -22.53
CA GLU A 256 -10.15 0.16 -23.48
C GLU A 256 -9.68 0.72 -24.83
N ALA A 257 -8.88 1.79 -24.82
CA ALA A 257 -8.37 2.44 -26.03
C ALA A 257 -7.43 1.56 -26.85
N CYS A 258 -6.68 0.64 -26.23
CA CYS A 258 -5.79 -0.29 -26.93
C CYS A 258 -6.40 -1.69 -27.14
N HIS A 259 -7.72 -1.85 -26.98
CA HIS A 259 -8.45 -3.12 -27.12
C HIS A 259 -7.90 -4.26 -26.23
N ARG A 260 -7.41 -3.91 -25.03
CA ARG A 260 -6.89 -4.85 -24.02
C ARG A 260 -7.77 -4.92 -22.77
N SER A 261 -9.07 -4.70 -22.91
CA SER A 261 -10.03 -4.73 -21.79
C SER A 261 -9.98 -6.04 -20.98
N ARG A 262 -9.63 -7.17 -21.60
CA ARG A 262 -9.38 -8.45 -20.91
C ARG A 262 -8.37 -8.35 -19.76
N TYR A 263 -7.36 -7.48 -19.86
CA TYR A 263 -6.38 -7.30 -18.78
C TYR A 263 -7.00 -6.65 -17.54
N VAL A 264 -7.95 -5.73 -17.72
CA VAL A 264 -8.67 -5.10 -16.61
C VAL A 264 -9.44 -6.14 -15.80
N GLU A 265 -10.08 -7.08 -16.49
CA GLU A 265 -10.83 -8.18 -15.90
C GLU A 265 -9.90 -9.14 -15.14
N SER A 266 -8.82 -9.60 -15.78
CA SER A 266 -7.83 -10.52 -15.19
C SER A 266 -7.10 -9.95 -13.97
N LEU A 267 -6.88 -8.63 -13.93
CA LEU A 267 -6.20 -7.96 -12.83
C LEU A 267 -7.08 -7.81 -11.58
N HIS A 268 -8.39 -7.99 -11.70
CA HIS A 268 -9.37 -7.79 -10.61
C HIS A 268 -9.16 -6.45 -9.90
N LEU A 269 -9.36 -5.34 -10.63
CA LEU A 269 -9.14 -3.98 -10.12
C LEU A 269 -10.14 -3.54 -9.03
N ASP A 270 -11.02 -4.42 -8.57
CA ASP A 270 -11.83 -4.28 -7.37
C ASP A 270 -11.06 -4.62 -6.07
N ARG A 271 -9.92 -5.32 -6.19
CA ARG A 271 -9.06 -5.70 -5.05
C ARG A 271 -8.37 -4.49 -4.42
N HIS A 272 -8.07 -4.60 -3.11
CA HIS A 272 -7.55 -3.49 -2.30
C HIS A 272 -6.20 -2.93 -2.76
N ALA A 273 -5.37 -3.74 -3.41
CA ALA A 273 -4.12 -3.33 -4.03
C ALA A 273 -3.98 -3.97 -5.42
N CYS A 274 -3.21 -3.32 -6.29
CA CYS A 274 -2.86 -3.88 -7.59
C CYS A 274 -1.38 -3.63 -7.90
N LEU A 275 -0.59 -4.70 -7.80
CA LEU A 275 0.81 -4.74 -8.22
C LEU A 275 0.89 -5.67 -9.42
N GLN A 276 1.13 -5.11 -10.59
CA GLN A 276 1.19 -5.87 -11.83
C GLN A 276 2.50 -6.68 -11.88
N ASP A 277 2.42 -7.92 -12.33
CA ASP A 277 3.61 -8.70 -12.67
C ASP A 277 4.31 -8.07 -13.89
N PRO A 278 5.64 -7.90 -13.86
CA PRO A 278 6.34 -7.19 -14.92
C PRO A 278 6.43 -7.94 -16.25
N ILE A 279 6.19 -9.25 -16.26
CA ILE A 279 6.18 -10.08 -17.47
C ILE A 279 4.73 -10.45 -17.80
N GLN A 280 4.00 -11.04 -16.86
CA GLN A 280 2.60 -11.42 -17.04
C GLN A 280 1.66 -10.24 -16.71
N LEU A 281 1.46 -9.32 -17.65
CA LEU A 281 0.76 -8.04 -17.35
C LEU A 281 -0.72 -8.19 -16.97
N ASP A 282 -1.34 -9.35 -17.21
CA ASP A 282 -2.70 -9.64 -16.76
C ASP A 282 -2.74 -10.23 -15.33
N TYR A 283 -1.58 -10.30 -14.65
CA TYR A 283 -1.47 -10.86 -13.31
C TYR A 283 -1.25 -9.77 -12.24
N ASN A 284 -2.21 -9.69 -11.32
CA ASN A 284 -2.09 -8.92 -10.08
C ASN A 284 -1.44 -9.79 -8.98
N ILE A 285 -0.18 -9.49 -8.66
CA ILE A 285 0.64 -10.17 -7.64
C ILE A 285 0.02 -10.03 -6.24
N THR A 286 -0.71 -8.94 -5.97
CA THR A 286 -1.32 -8.63 -4.67
C THR A 286 -2.80 -8.98 -4.61
N SER A 287 -3.30 -9.77 -5.57
CA SER A 287 -4.71 -10.22 -5.61
C SER A 287 -5.18 -10.94 -4.33
N GLY A 288 -4.26 -11.60 -3.62
CA GLY A 288 -4.54 -12.27 -2.34
C GLY A 288 -4.44 -11.38 -1.10
N TRP A 289 -4.06 -10.10 -1.23
CA TRP A 289 -3.93 -9.20 -0.08
C TRP A 289 -5.31 -8.73 0.40
N ALA A 290 -5.56 -8.81 1.71
CA ALA A 290 -6.68 -8.14 2.34
C ALA A 290 -6.25 -6.77 2.87
N THR A 291 -7.21 -6.00 3.39
CA THR A 291 -6.95 -4.68 3.97
C THR A 291 -5.93 -4.73 5.10
N LYS A 292 -5.92 -5.83 5.88
CA LYS A 292 -5.00 -6.02 7.01
C LYS A 292 -3.53 -6.11 6.57
N GLU A 293 -3.22 -6.73 5.42
CA GLU A 293 -1.85 -6.80 4.89
C GLU A 293 -1.35 -5.41 4.49
N ILE A 294 -2.18 -4.61 3.82
CA ILE A 294 -1.84 -3.26 3.39
C ILE A 294 -1.61 -2.35 4.60
N GLN A 295 -2.54 -2.38 5.56
CA GLN A 295 -2.42 -1.60 6.80
C GLN A 295 -1.21 -2.06 7.63
N GLY A 296 -0.98 -3.38 7.70
CA GLY A 296 0.18 -3.95 8.36
C GLY A 296 1.50 -3.46 7.76
N LEU A 297 1.62 -3.47 6.42
CA LEU A 297 2.78 -2.94 5.73
C LEU A 297 2.99 -1.44 6.05
N LYS A 298 1.95 -0.62 5.86
CA LYS A 298 2.02 0.83 6.12
C LYS A 298 2.42 1.15 7.56
N LEU A 299 1.78 0.51 8.54
CA LEU A 299 2.07 0.72 9.96
C LEU A 299 3.49 0.27 10.30
N SER A 300 3.94 -0.84 9.72
CA SER A 300 5.32 -1.32 9.95
C SER A 300 6.35 -0.37 9.36
N CYS A 301 6.07 0.23 8.20
CA CYS A 301 6.89 1.29 7.64
C CYS A 301 6.94 2.52 8.56
N LEU A 302 5.81 2.95 9.13
CA LEU A 302 5.77 4.07 10.09
C LEU A 302 6.61 3.78 11.35
N LEU A 303 6.44 2.59 11.94
CA LEU A 303 7.25 2.18 13.10
C LEU A 303 8.73 2.11 12.78
N ALA A 304 9.09 1.66 11.58
CA ALA A 304 10.49 1.68 11.14
C ALA A 304 11.03 3.12 11.08
N LEU A 305 10.25 4.08 10.58
CA LEU A 305 10.65 5.49 10.55
C LEU A 305 10.85 6.07 11.96
N GLU A 306 10.01 5.71 12.93
CA GLU A 306 10.22 6.09 14.34
C GLU A 306 11.58 5.58 14.87
N VAL A 307 11.99 4.36 14.48
CA VAL A 307 13.32 3.84 14.84
C VAL A 307 14.43 4.70 14.23
N PHE A 308 14.34 5.05 12.94
CA PHE A 308 15.29 5.94 12.29
C PHE A 308 15.37 7.31 12.96
N GLU A 309 14.25 7.86 13.42
CA GLU A 309 14.21 9.15 14.12
C GLU A 309 14.83 9.07 15.51
N SER A 310 14.56 8.00 16.26
CA SER A 310 15.11 7.81 17.61
C SER A 310 16.61 7.52 17.63
N MET A 311 17.18 7.04 16.52
CA MET A 311 18.55 6.53 16.45
C MET A 311 19.43 7.36 15.48
N ARG A 312 19.07 8.62 15.20
CA ARG A 312 19.80 9.50 14.26
C ARG A 312 21.30 9.63 14.59
N GLU A 313 21.65 9.63 15.87
CA GLU A 313 23.04 9.77 16.34
C GLU A 313 23.82 8.46 16.33
N THR A 314 23.15 7.31 16.18
CA THR A 314 23.77 5.97 16.19
C THR A 314 23.32 5.10 15.00
N PRO A 315 23.74 5.42 13.75
CA PRO A 315 23.24 4.75 12.55
C PRO A 315 23.50 3.24 12.50
N LEU A 316 24.59 2.77 13.10
CA LEU A 316 24.95 1.34 13.16
C LEU A 316 23.94 0.51 13.99
N GLY A 317 23.23 1.13 14.93
CA GLY A 317 22.22 0.46 15.77
C GLY A 317 20.85 0.29 15.09
N ILE A 318 20.62 0.95 13.95
CA ILE A 318 19.31 0.97 13.28
C ILE A 318 18.92 -0.42 12.77
N ILE A 319 19.81 -1.11 12.04
CA ILE A 319 19.49 -2.42 11.45
C ILE A 319 19.18 -3.45 12.56
N PRO A 320 20.00 -3.62 13.62
CA PRO A 320 19.65 -4.49 14.74
C PRO A 320 18.27 -4.18 15.32
N ARG A 321 17.99 -2.90 15.62
CA ARG A 321 16.72 -2.47 16.23
C ARG A 321 15.51 -2.71 15.33
N LEU A 322 15.66 -2.54 14.01
CA LEU A 322 14.62 -2.87 13.03
C LEU A 322 14.29 -4.37 12.99
N LEU A 323 15.23 -5.22 13.40
CA LEU A 323 15.10 -6.67 13.35
C LEU A 323 14.73 -7.29 14.70
N GLU A 324 14.62 -6.48 15.76
CA GLU A 324 14.36 -6.95 17.11
C GLU A 324 12.92 -7.45 17.31
N PRO A 325 12.72 -8.53 18.09
CA PRO A 325 11.40 -9.07 18.39
C PRO A 325 10.46 -8.08 19.10
N GLU A 326 10.99 -7.14 19.89
CA GLU A 326 10.22 -6.09 20.56
C GLU A 326 9.42 -5.23 19.57
N MET A 327 9.94 -5.05 18.36
CA MET A 327 9.27 -4.32 17.31
C MET A 327 8.02 -5.05 16.82
N ASN A 328 8.03 -6.39 16.82
CA ASN A 328 6.86 -7.22 16.56
C ASN A 328 5.84 -7.13 17.72
N VAL A 329 6.30 -7.00 18.97
CA VAL A 329 5.42 -6.75 20.12
C VAL A 329 4.75 -5.39 20.01
N LYS A 330 5.50 -4.32 19.70
CA LYS A 330 4.94 -2.98 19.43
C LYS A 330 3.96 -3.00 18.26
N LEU A 331 4.31 -3.66 17.15
CA LEU A 331 3.41 -3.81 16.00
C LEU A 331 2.13 -4.56 16.38
N LYS A 332 2.23 -5.71 17.06
CA LYS A 332 1.08 -6.47 17.54
C LYS A 332 0.29 -5.71 18.59
N ALA A 333 0.91 -4.89 19.42
CA ALA A 333 0.24 -4.02 20.40
C ALA A 333 -0.51 -2.88 19.70
N SER A 334 0.11 -2.22 18.71
CA SER A 334 -0.53 -1.19 17.89
C SER A 334 -1.66 -1.76 17.03
N ILE A 335 -1.50 -2.98 16.48
CA ILE A 335 -2.56 -3.70 15.78
C ILE A 335 -3.65 -4.17 16.75
N LYS A 336 -3.32 -4.72 17.93
CA LYS A 336 -4.28 -5.16 18.98
C LYS A 336 -5.02 -4.00 19.62
N ALA A 337 -4.37 -2.86 19.86
CA ALA A 337 -5.01 -1.64 20.31
C ALA A 337 -6.04 -1.16 19.28
N LYS A 338 -5.75 -1.36 17.98
CA LYS A 338 -6.68 -1.11 16.86
C LYS A 338 -7.73 -2.22 16.63
N THR A 339 -7.54 -3.45 17.11
CA THR A 339 -8.46 -4.60 16.89
C THR A 339 -9.27 -5.06 18.11
N LYS A 340 -8.93 -4.65 19.35
CA LYS A 340 -9.68 -5.02 20.57
C LYS A 340 -10.87 -4.13 20.91
N LYS A 341 -10.97 -2.92 20.36
CA LYS A 341 -12.26 -2.24 20.30
C LYS A 341 -13.03 -2.89 19.15
N LYS A 342 -14.31 -3.24 19.36
CA LYS A 342 -15.29 -3.21 18.27
C LYS A 342 -15.24 -1.77 17.77
N MET A 343 -14.32 -1.48 16.87
CA MET A 343 -14.04 -0.12 16.46
C MET A 343 -15.04 0.16 15.36
N ASN A 344 -15.89 1.12 15.66
CA ASN A 344 -16.68 1.73 14.62
C ASN A 344 -15.72 2.18 13.50
N PRO A 345 -16.08 2.02 12.22
CA PRO A 345 -15.22 2.37 11.11
C PRO A 345 -14.56 3.74 11.31
N THR A 346 -13.24 3.81 11.19
CA THR A 346 -12.44 5.03 11.39
C THR A 346 -11.65 5.37 10.14
N VAL A 347 -11.66 6.64 9.74
CA VAL A 347 -10.85 7.20 8.64
C VAL A 347 -10.09 8.40 9.16
N SER A 348 -8.78 8.45 8.91
CA SER A 348 -7.91 9.54 9.36
C SER A 348 -7.24 10.26 8.20
N PHE A 349 -6.99 11.55 8.35
CA PHE A 349 -6.21 12.34 7.41
C PHE A 349 -5.46 13.48 8.12
N THR A 350 -4.42 13.98 7.47
CA THR A 350 -3.51 14.96 8.06
C THR A 350 -3.58 16.29 7.31
N ILE A 351 -3.63 17.39 8.05
CA ILE A 351 -3.47 18.75 7.53
C ILE A 351 -2.11 19.26 8.00
N LEU A 352 -1.16 19.42 7.07
CA LEU A 352 0.19 19.88 7.38
C LEU A 352 0.24 21.40 7.42
N ALA A 353 0.97 21.97 8.39
CA ALA A 353 1.19 23.42 8.41
C ALA A 353 2.02 23.90 7.22
N GLY A 354 3.10 23.17 6.90
CA GLY A 354 3.99 23.49 5.78
C GLY A 354 4.41 24.95 5.78
N LYS A 355 4.23 25.62 4.63
CA LYS A 355 4.54 27.05 4.44
C LYS A 355 3.56 28.01 5.13
N PHE A 356 2.48 27.52 5.72
CA PHE A 356 1.45 28.34 6.37
C PHE A 356 1.60 28.36 7.91
N LYS A 357 2.74 27.92 8.46
CA LYS A 357 2.98 27.83 9.91
C LYS A 357 2.77 29.17 10.64
N THR A 358 3.18 30.28 10.04
CA THR A 358 3.08 31.64 10.62
C THR A 358 1.79 32.37 10.23
N PHE A 359 0.85 31.69 9.58
CA PHE A 359 -0.35 32.32 9.05
C PHE A 359 -1.34 32.68 10.17
N GLY A 360 -1.98 33.85 10.05
CA GLY A 360 -2.97 34.37 11.01
C GLY A 360 -2.37 35.00 12.27
N LEU A 361 -1.05 35.24 12.31
CA LEU A 361 -0.41 36.03 13.35
C LEU A 361 -0.73 37.53 13.18
N PRO A 362 -0.78 38.33 14.26
CA PRO A 362 -0.90 39.78 14.18
C PRO A 362 0.18 40.44 13.30
N GLU A 363 -0.14 41.57 12.66
CA GLU A 363 0.80 42.29 11.76
C GLU A 363 2.04 42.82 12.51
N ASP A 364 1.93 43.00 13.83
CA ASP A 364 2.96 43.47 14.77
C ASP A 364 3.64 42.32 15.55
N PHE A 365 3.49 41.07 15.11
CA PHE A 365 4.11 39.93 15.79
C PHE A 365 5.66 39.93 15.64
N GLU A 366 6.37 40.34 16.69
CA GLU A 366 7.83 40.24 16.80
C GLU A 366 8.25 38.97 17.57
N GLU A 367 9.07 38.11 16.94
CA GLU A 367 9.56 36.84 17.54
C GLU A 367 10.33 37.03 18.87
N ASN A 368 10.82 38.24 19.13
CA ASN A 368 11.71 38.56 20.25
C ASN A 368 10.99 38.96 21.54
N ASN A 369 9.67 39.22 21.52
CA ASN A 369 8.93 39.81 22.65
C ASN A 369 7.90 38.86 23.32
N VAL A 370 7.84 37.58 22.89
CA VAL A 370 6.91 36.59 23.45
C VAL A 370 7.70 35.40 24.01
N GLU A 371 7.61 35.16 25.32
CA GLU A 371 8.09 33.90 25.92
C GLU A 371 7.39 32.73 25.22
N ASP A 372 8.18 31.82 24.64
CA ASP A 372 7.71 30.65 23.88
C ASP A 372 6.97 30.99 22.56
N SER A 373 7.50 31.96 21.81
CA SER A 373 7.01 32.39 20.48
C SER A 373 6.67 31.22 19.54
N GLN A 374 7.44 30.13 19.57
CA GLN A 374 7.16 28.92 18.80
C GLN A 374 5.85 28.23 19.22
N LYS A 375 5.56 28.11 20.52
CA LYS A 375 4.30 27.52 20.99
C LYS A 375 3.11 28.38 20.63
N PHE A 376 3.25 29.70 20.64
CA PHE A 376 2.22 30.62 20.19
C PHE A 376 1.89 30.42 18.70
N ILE A 377 2.92 30.34 17.85
CA ILE A 377 2.77 30.07 16.41
C ILE A 377 2.04 28.74 16.17
N GLU A 378 2.45 27.68 16.87
CA GLU A 378 1.85 26.35 16.75
C GLU A 378 0.38 26.33 17.21
N LYS A 379 0.08 27.05 18.30
CA LYS A 379 -1.29 27.21 18.83
C LYS A 379 -2.16 27.99 17.86
N ASN A 380 -1.70 29.14 17.37
CA ASN A 380 -2.45 30.00 16.45
C ASN A 380 -2.81 29.28 15.15
N TRP A 381 -1.83 28.58 14.57
CA TRP A 381 -2.05 27.78 13.37
C TRP A 381 -3.09 26.67 13.61
N PHE A 382 -2.98 25.93 14.72
CA PHE A 382 -3.91 24.86 15.04
C PHE A 382 -5.34 25.39 15.26
N CYS A 383 -5.49 26.51 15.98
CA CYS A 383 -6.78 27.18 16.15
C CYS A 383 -7.38 27.59 14.80
N THR A 384 -6.57 28.12 13.89
CA THR A 384 -7.01 28.52 12.54
C THR A 384 -7.52 27.32 11.74
N VAL A 385 -6.77 26.21 11.74
CA VAL A 385 -7.17 24.98 11.05
C VAL A 385 -8.45 24.41 11.65
N TYR A 386 -8.56 24.38 12.98
CA TYR A 386 -9.77 23.93 13.67
C TYR A 386 -10.99 24.75 13.24
N ARG A 387 -10.90 26.08 13.21
CA ARG A 387 -12.01 26.96 12.79
C ARG A 387 -12.43 26.73 11.34
N LEU A 388 -11.47 26.55 10.44
CA LEU A 388 -11.79 26.20 9.04
C LEU A 388 -12.48 24.83 8.96
N LEU A 389 -12.02 23.85 9.74
CA LEU A 389 -12.63 22.52 9.79
C LEU A 389 -14.06 22.57 10.35
N GLU A 390 -14.29 23.36 11.39
CA GLU A 390 -15.62 23.63 11.97
C GLU A 390 -16.56 24.20 10.90
N VAL A 391 -16.14 25.25 10.18
CA VAL A 391 -16.93 25.83 9.08
C VAL A 391 -17.21 24.81 7.97
N ILE A 392 -16.22 23.99 7.60
CA ILE A 392 -16.39 22.94 6.59
C ILE A 392 -17.45 21.92 7.05
N LEU A 393 -17.36 21.45 8.29
CA LEU A 393 -18.31 20.49 8.86
C LEU A 393 -19.74 21.10 8.95
N GLU A 394 -19.87 22.32 9.47
CA GLU A 394 -21.18 22.96 9.68
C GLU A 394 -21.82 23.48 8.39
N LYS A 395 -21.06 24.11 7.51
CA LYS A 395 -21.62 24.88 6.38
C LYS A 395 -21.50 24.13 5.05
N ILE A 396 -20.42 23.40 4.82
CA ILE A 396 -20.24 22.61 3.58
C ILE A 396 -20.96 21.26 3.70
N PHE A 397 -20.80 20.58 4.84
CA PHE A 397 -21.46 19.30 5.07
C PHE A 397 -22.82 19.42 5.77
N MET A 398 -23.19 20.62 6.24
CA MET A 398 -24.47 20.87 6.92
C MET A 398 -24.71 19.92 8.10
N LEU A 399 -23.66 19.73 8.90
CA LEU A 399 -23.68 18.91 10.11
C LEU A 399 -23.99 19.77 11.32
N GLN A 400 -24.78 19.25 12.24
CA GLN A 400 -24.86 19.74 13.61
C GLN A 400 -23.63 19.24 14.36
N ILE A 401 -22.92 20.16 15.02
CA ILE A 401 -21.69 19.88 15.77
C ILE A 401 -21.92 20.13 17.25
N GLN A 402 -21.44 19.21 18.10
CA GLN A 402 -21.33 19.39 19.54
C GLN A 402 -19.88 19.13 19.97
N VAL A 403 -19.25 20.12 20.60
CA VAL A 403 -17.86 20.01 21.11
C VAL A 403 -17.86 19.26 22.44
N VAL A 404 -17.02 18.23 22.56
CA VAL A 404 -16.82 17.40 23.77
C VAL A 404 -15.36 17.56 24.21
N TYR A 405 -15.08 18.40 25.21
CA TYR A 405 -13.74 18.53 25.79
C TYR A 405 -13.38 17.28 26.63
N ASP A 406 -12.12 16.82 26.59
CA ASP A 406 -11.71 15.60 27.31
C ASP A 406 -10.93 15.91 28.61
N LYS A 407 -11.59 15.71 29.75
CA LYS A 407 -10.93 15.36 31.02
C LYS A 407 -10.63 13.86 30.98
N VAL A 408 -9.44 13.45 30.56
CA VAL A 408 -9.02 12.06 30.76
C VAL A 408 -8.45 11.86 32.17
N GLY A 409 -9.35 11.48 33.10
CA GLY A 409 -9.07 10.42 34.07
C GLY A 409 -8.90 10.79 35.55
N VAL A 410 -9.98 10.73 36.34
CA VAL A 410 -9.96 10.22 37.73
C VAL A 410 -11.32 9.58 38.06
N LYS A 411 -11.32 8.33 38.51
CA LYS A 411 -12.47 7.65 39.15
C LYS A 411 -12.79 8.32 40.49
N GLN A 412 -14.09 8.56 40.75
CA GLN A 412 -14.72 8.77 42.07
C GLN A 412 -13.92 9.57 43.13
N MET A 413 -14.30 10.83 43.36
CA MET A 413 -14.63 11.33 44.71
C MET A 413 -15.31 12.71 44.63
N LYS A 414 -15.98 13.04 45.73
CA LYS A 414 -17.08 14.00 45.89
C LYS A 414 -16.69 15.47 45.74
N LEU A 415 -17.72 16.28 45.46
CA LEU A 415 -17.98 17.67 45.87
C LEU A 415 -16.86 18.38 46.62
N GLN A 416 -16.32 19.47 46.04
CA GLN A 416 -16.36 20.81 46.63
C GLN A 416 -15.94 21.88 45.59
N GLU A 417 -16.27 23.12 45.95
CA GLU A 417 -16.51 24.32 45.15
C GLU A 417 -15.28 24.97 44.50
N GLU A 418 -15.63 25.94 43.64
CA GLU A 418 -14.89 27.02 42.98
C GLU A 418 -13.43 27.28 43.41
N ASP A 419 -12.54 27.41 42.43
CA ASP A 419 -11.64 28.57 42.34
C ASP A 419 -10.93 28.65 40.97
N ASP A 420 -10.54 29.88 40.65
CA ASP A 420 -10.13 30.47 39.39
C ASP A 420 -8.83 29.96 38.72
N VAL A 421 -8.78 30.14 37.39
CA VAL A 421 -7.62 30.40 36.51
C VAL A 421 -6.43 29.40 36.54
N HIS A 422 -6.42 28.48 35.56
CA HIS A 422 -5.29 28.20 34.65
C HIS A 422 -5.73 27.19 33.57
N THR A 423 -5.97 27.65 32.34
CA THR A 423 -6.32 26.81 31.17
C THR A 423 -5.10 26.10 30.59
N ASN A 424 -4.70 24.99 31.21
CA ASN A 424 -3.69 24.06 30.68
C ASN A 424 -4.37 22.81 30.09
N ASN A 425 -4.02 22.48 28.83
CA ASN A 425 -4.33 21.26 28.05
C ASN A 425 -5.43 21.33 26.95
N GLU A 426 -5.22 22.10 25.87
CA GLU A 426 -6.04 22.00 24.65
C GLU A 426 -5.23 21.56 23.42
N ASP A 427 -4.77 20.32 23.40
CA ASP A 427 -4.09 19.75 22.21
C ASP A 427 -4.99 18.82 21.39
N ASN A 428 -6.15 18.43 21.91
CA ASN A 428 -7.10 17.52 21.27
C ASN A 428 -8.52 18.08 21.36
N ILE A 429 -9.26 18.10 20.25
CA ILE A 429 -10.66 18.53 20.20
C ILE A 429 -11.51 17.40 19.65
N LEU A 430 -12.50 16.95 20.42
CA LEU A 430 -13.46 15.93 19.98
C LEU A 430 -14.81 16.58 19.66
N LEU A 431 -15.34 16.28 18.48
CA LEU A 431 -16.62 16.79 17.99
C LEU A 431 -17.57 15.62 17.75
N ASN A 432 -18.79 15.70 18.26
CA ASN A 432 -19.89 14.85 17.81
C ASN A 432 -20.59 15.54 16.64
N CYS A 433 -20.61 14.89 15.49
CA CYS A 433 -21.19 15.41 14.26
C CYS A 433 -22.43 14.60 13.87
N SER A 434 -23.54 15.28 13.57
CA SER A 434 -24.77 14.65 13.08
C SER A 434 -25.38 15.41 11.90
N GLY A 435 -25.76 14.71 10.84
CA GLY A 435 -26.35 15.30 9.63
C GLY A 435 -27.50 14.48 9.07
N LYS A 436 -28.34 15.11 8.24
CA LYS A 436 -29.52 14.49 7.62
C LYS A 436 -29.32 14.05 6.17
N TYR A 437 -28.41 14.71 5.46
CA TYR A 437 -28.24 14.55 4.01
C TYR A 437 -26.81 14.14 3.63
N PRO A 438 -26.63 13.12 2.79
CA PRO A 438 -25.32 12.73 2.28
C PRO A 438 -24.87 13.64 1.12
N LEU A 439 -24.61 14.92 1.41
CA LEU A 439 -24.32 15.95 0.41
C LEU A 439 -23.14 15.59 -0.51
N HIS A 440 -22.15 14.86 0.01
CA HIS A 440 -20.97 14.40 -0.73
C HIS A 440 -21.33 13.62 -2.02
N LYS A 441 -22.41 12.83 -2.02
CA LYS A 441 -22.83 12.02 -3.19
C LYS A 441 -23.31 12.87 -4.37
N ARG A 442 -23.79 14.09 -4.12
CA ARG A 442 -24.41 14.98 -5.11
C ARG A 442 -23.53 16.15 -5.56
N ARG A 443 -22.28 16.22 -5.09
CA ARG A 443 -21.33 17.29 -5.42
C ARG A 443 -20.63 17.13 -6.78
N LYS A 444 -20.63 15.93 -7.37
CA LYS A 444 -19.90 15.65 -8.62
C LYS A 444 -20.49 16.46 -9.79
N GLY A 445 -19.67 17.33 -10.38
CA GLY A 445 -20.05 18.12 -11.56
C GLY A 445 -20.75 19.46 -11.28
N LYS A 446 -21.00 19.82 -10.01
CA LYS A 446 -21.72 21.05 -9.63
C LYS A 446 -20.82 22.23 -9.21
N GLY A 447 -19.51 22.11 -9.44
CA GLY A 447 -18.49 23.08 -8.99
C GLY A 447 -18.22 24.26 -9.94
N GLN A 448 -19.07 24.52 -10.93
CA GLN A 448 -18.90 25.64 -11.86
C GLN A 448 -19.67 26.88 -11.40
N ILE A 449 -19.12 27.58 -10.40
CA ILE A 449 -19.48 28.97 -10.14
C ILE A 449 -18.20 29.79 -10.25
N VAL A 450 -18.09 30.55 -11.34
CA VAL A 450 -16.97 31.46 -11.61
C VAL A 450 -17.38 32.84 -11.08
N GLN A 451 -17.22 33.05 -9.77
CA GLN A 451 -17.20 34.40 -9.21
C GLN A 451 -15.79 34.68 -8.67
N PRO A 452 -15.05 35.67 -9.21
CA PRO A 452 -13.63 35.89 -8.90
C PRO A 452 -13.32 36.19 -7.43
N ASN A 453 -14.26 36.82 -6.70
CA ASN A 453 -14.01 37.39 -5.37
C ASN A 453 -14.52 36.54 -4.20
N VAL A 454 -14.99 35.32 -4.46
CA VAL A 454 -15.55 34.43 -3.43
C VAL A 454 -14.48 33.42 -3.01
N SER A 455 -14.28 33.25 -1.70
CA SER A 455 -13.28 32.31 -1.17
C SER A 455 -13.60 30.86 -1.52
N PRO A 456 -12.58 29.99 -1.66
CA PRO A 456 -12.78 28.56 -1.93
C PRO A 456 -13.79 27.88 -1.00
N ILE A 457 -13.74 28.13 0.30
CA ILE A 457 -14.71 27.58 1.26
C ILE A 457 -16.11 28.15 1.00
N GLN A 458 -16.24 29.46 0.80
CA GLN A 458 -17.54 30.08 0.54
C GLN A 458 -18.20 29.57 -0.74
N ARG A 459 -17.41 29.27 -1.80
CA ARG A 459 -17.93 28.62 -3.01
C ARG A 459 -18.54 27.25 -2.72
N GLU A 460 -17.85 26.45 -1.91
CA GLU A 460 -18.32 25.11 -1.54
C GLU A 460 -19.58 25.16 -0.65
N ILE A 461 -19.71 26.19 0.19
CA ILE A 461 -20.93 26.47 0.98
C ILE A 461 -22.12 26.72 0.05
N ILE A 462 -21.98 27.64 -0.91
CA ILE A 462 -23.03 27.95 -1.90
C ILE A 462 -23.42 26.69 -2.69
N THR A 463 -22.46 25.84 -3.06
CA THR A 463 -22.75 24.55 -3.70
C THR A 463 -23.59 23.65 -2.81
N SER A 464 -23.33 23.58 -1.50
CA SER A 464 -24.15 22.82 -0.54
C SER A 464 -25.58 23.32 -0.50
N GLU A 465 -25.77 24.64 -0.40
CA GLU A 465 -27.10 25.26 -0.34
C GLU A 465 -27.92 24.97 -1.59
N LYS A 466 -27.28 25.01 -2.77
CA LYS A 466 -27.92 24.61 -4.04
C LYS A 466 -28.31 23.14 -4.03
N ILE A 467 -27.42 22.25 -3.57
CA ILE A 467 -27.72 20.81 -3.48
C ILE A 467 -28.93 20.58 -2.59
N VAL A 468 -29.02 21.25 -1.44
CA VAL A 468 -30.14 21.08 -0.51
C VAL A 468 -31.46 21.60 -1.09
N LYS A 469 -31.45 22.73 -1.81
CA LYS A 469 -32.66 23.23 -2.50
C LYS A 469 -33.19 22.26 -3.57
N GLU A 470 -32.34 21.43 -4.15
CA GLU A 470 -32.72 20.40 -5.13
C GLU A 470 -33.16 19.07 -4.48
N ILE A 471 -33.01 18.90 -3.16
CA ILE A 471 -33.49 17.71 -2.46
C ILE A 471 -35.01 17.84 -2.29
N ASP A 472 -35.78 17.06 -3.05
CA ASP A 472 -37.24 16.99 -2.94
C ASP A 472 -37.67 16.40 -1.59
N SER A 473 -38.80 16.86 -1.08
CA SER A 473 -39.45 16.47 0.18
C SER A 473 -39.71 14.96 0.36
N LYS A 474 -39.60 14.18 -0.73
CA LYS A 474 -39.78 12.72 -0.76
C LYS A 474 -38.49 11.92 -0.60
N THR A 475 -37.33 12.55 -0.53
CA THR A 475 -36.05 11.83 -0.38
C THR A 475 -35.87 11.40 1.08
N ALA A 476 -35.75 10.08 1.34
CA ALA A 476 -35.57 9.57 2.69
C ALA A 476 -34.29 10.13 3.33
N ASP A 477 -34.43 10.79 4.49
CA ASP A 477 -33.32 11.24 5.33
C ASP A 477 -32.41 10.04 5.63
N THR A 478 -31.13 10.16 5.28
CA THR A 478 -30.12 9.16 5.66
C THR A 478 -29.31 9.79 6.78
N PRO A 479 -29.69 9.58 8.05
CA PRO A 479 -28.96 10.17 9.17
C PRO A 479 -27.51 9.68 9.17
N ILE A 480 -26.59 10.60 9.40
CA ILE A 480 -25.17 10.32 9.54
C ILE A 480 -24.74 10.85 10.90
N LYS A 481 -24.15 9.99 11.74
CA LYS A 481 -23.58 10.38 13.03
C LYS A 481 -22.17 9.82 13.19
N PHE A 482 -21.23 10.66 13.56
CA PHE A 482 -19.84 10.27 13.76
C PHE A 482 -19.13 11.20 14.74
N GLN A 483 -18.00 10.74 15.25
CA GLN A 483 -17.06 11.53 16.03
C GLN A 483 -15.92 12.02 15.14
N CYS A 484 -15.54 13.29 15.28
CA CYS A 484 -14.39 13.89 14.63
C CYS A 484 -13.41 14.33 15.73
N LEU A 485 -12.29 13.61 15.86
CA LEU A 485 -11.20 13.95 16.76
C LEU A 485 -10.14 14.73 15.98
N VAL A 486 -9.74 15.89 16.49
CA VAL A 486 -8.71 16.75 15.91
C VAL A 486 -7.55 16.86 16.90
N VAL A 487 -6.39 16.32 16.54
CA VAL A 487 -5.20 16.25 17.40
C VAL A 487 -4.11 17.15 16.84
N LYS A 488 -3.61 18.08 17.65
CA LYS A 488 -2.41 18.87 17.33
C LYS A 488 -1.18 18.01 17.51
N LYS A 489 -0.26 18.07 16.55
CA LYS A 489 1.06 17.44 16.63
C LYS A 489 2.12 18.47 16.30
N SER A 490 3.12 18.59 17.18
CA SER A 490 4.30 19.41 16.96
C SER A 490 5.42 18.52 16.41
N ASN A 491 6.10 18.98 15.35
CA ASN A 491 7.23 18.32 14.65
C ASN A 491 6.91 17.09 13.77
N PRO A 492 6.57 17.29 12.47
CA PRO A 492 6.23 18.57 11.86
C PRO A 492 4.89 19.09 12.40
N LEU A 493 4.67 20.40 12.43
CA LEU A 493 3.38 20.96 12.89
C LEU A 493 2.24 20.49 11.96
N HIS A 494 1.30 19.73 12.50
CA HIS A 494 0.14 19.24 11.76
C HIS A 494 -1.07 18.98 12.66
N ALA A 495 -2.24 18.93 12.04
CA ALA A 495 -3.48 18.50 12.66
C ALA A 495 -3.86 17.13 12.09
N LEU A 496 -3.92 16.12 12.95
CA LEU A 496 -4.45 14.80 12.63
C LEU A 496 -5.96 14.81 12.88
N VAL A 497 -6.74 14.54 11.85
CA VAL A 497 -8.20 14.46 11.94
C VAL A 497 -8.60 12.99 11.83
N GLU A 498 -9.31 12.47 12.83
CA GLU A 498 -9.84 11.11 12.88
C GLU A 498 -11.36 11.13 12.93
N LEU A 499 -12.00 10.53 11.92
CA LEU A 499 -13.44 10.39 11.82
C LEU A 499 -13.83 8.97 12.22
N THR A 500 -14.71 8.81 13.19
CA THR A 500 -15.14 7.50 13.71
C THR A 500 -16.66 7.41 13.71
N ASP A 501 -17.21 6.43 13.00
CA ASP A 501 -18.66 6.16 12.99
C ASP A 501 -19.17 5.95 14.43
N GLN A 502 -20.41 6.30 14.73
CA GLN A 502 -21.01 6.04 16.05
C GLN A 502 -22.12 5.00 16.01
N GLU A 503 -22.77 4.81 14.85
CA GLU A 503 -23.99 4.00 14.78
C GLU A 503 -23.79 2.65 14.07
N LEU A 504 -22.63 2.39 13.43
CA LEU A 504 -22.31 1.12 12.73
C LEU A 504 -23.32 0.75 11.62
N THR A 505 -24.18 1.69 11.22
CA THR A 505 -25.36 1.44 10.39
C THR A 505 -25.39 2.34 9.16
N ASN A 506 -24.33 2.37 8.34
CA ASN A 506 -24.44 2.70 6.91
C ASN A 506 -23.11 2.70 6.15
N ASN A 507 -23.11 2.21 4.89
CA ASN A 507 -22.04 2.47 3.90
C ASN A 507 -21.82 3.98 3.66
N CYS A 508 -22.81 4.80 3.99
CA CYS A 508 -22.81 6.25 3.81
C CYS A 508 -21.72 6.99 4.62
N PHE A 509 -21.42 6.55 5.85
CA PHE A 509 -20.35 7.15 6.65
C PHE A 509 -18.99 6.97 5.97
N MET A 510 -18.68 5.75 5.53
CA MET A 510 -17.39 5.45 4.89
C MET A 510 -17.20 6.24 3.59
N GLU A 511 -18.26 6.38 2.78
CA GLU A 511 -18.22 7.22 1.58
C GLU A 511 -17.96 8.70 1.92
N LEU A 512 -18.64 9.24 2.95
CA LEU A 512 -18.42 10.61 3.42
C LEU A 512 -16.99 10.81 3.93
N ALA A 513 -16.51 9.89 4.77
CA ALA A 513 -15.23 9.99 5.44
C ALA A 513 -14.06 9.93 4.43
N VAL A 514 -14.15 9.04 3.43
CA VAL A 514 -13.18 8.99 2.31
C VAL A 514 -13.27 10.27 1.47
N TYR A 515 -14.47 10.78 1.21
CA TYR A 515 -14.63 12.05 0.49
C TYR A 515 -13.98 13.22 1.24
N MET A 516 -14.16 13.29 2.57
CA MET A 516 -13.53 14.29 3.43
C MET A 516 -12.01 14.19 3.39
N GLN A 517 -11.45 12.98 3.54
CA GLN A 517 -10.02 12.72 3.41
C GLN A 517 -9.45 13.22 2.07
N CYS A 518 -10.19 13.09 0.97
CA CYS A 518 -9.74 13.56 -0.34
C CYS A 518 -9.89 15.08 -0.57
N LYS A 519 -10.79 15.76 0.13
CA LYS A 519 -11.21 17.14 -0.21
C LYS A 519 -10.86 18.20 0.83
N VAL A 520 -10.98 17.88 2.11
CA VAL A 520 -10.84 18.86 3.20
C VAL A 520 -9.46 19.51 3.19
N HIS A 521 -8.39 18.72 3.05
CA HIS A 521 -7.03 19.25 2.91
C HIS A 521 -6.93 20.26 1.75
N SER A 522 -7.44 19.91 0.58
CA SER A 522 -7.38 20.78 -0.61
C SER A 522 -8.18 22.07 -0.44
N TRP A 523 -9.32 22.03 0.26
CA TRP A 523 -10.11 23.23 0.55
C TRP A 523 -9.39 24.15 1.52
N ILE A 524 -8.85 23.60 2.61
CA ILE A 524 -8.09 24.37 3.61
C ILE A 524 -6.84 25.00 2.98
N GLU A 525 -6.09 24.24 2.19
CA GLU A 525 -4.90 24.76 1.49
C GLU A 525 -5.24 25.88 0.51
N LYS A 526 -6.31 25.72 -0.28
CA LYS A 526 -6.79 26.77 -1.19
C LYS A 526 -7.29 27.99 -0.43
N GLU A 527 -7.95 27.80 0.70
CA GLU A 527 -8.39 28.90 1.55
C GLU A 527 -7.19 29.67 2.08
N PHE A 528 -6.15 28.99 2.59
CA PHE A 528 -4.92 29.64 3.00
C PHE A 528 -4.28 30.45 1.87
N MET A 529 -4.21 29.89 0.66
CA MET A 529 -3.68 30.62 -0.51
C MET A 529 -4.53 31.85 -0.86
N HIS A 530 -5.85 31.74 -0.81
CA HIS A 530 -6.77 32.85 -1.06
C HIS A 530 -6.63 33.94 0.02
N MET A 531 -6.55 33.56 1.29
CA MET A 531 -6.39 34.51 2.38
C MET A 531 -5.05 35.26 2.31
N VAL A 532 -3.96 34.58 1.95
CA VAL A 532 -2.65 35.21 1.66
C VAL A 532 -2.75 36.21 0.52
N GLN A 533 -3.43 35.84 -0.58
CA GLN A 533 -3.57 36.70 -1.75
C GLN A 533 -4.37 37.99 -1.47
N PHE A 534 -5.36 37.93 -0.58
CA PHE A 534 -6.28 39.04 -0.31
C PHE A 534 -6.09 39.70 1.08
N LYS A 535 -5.03 39.35 1.83
CA LYS A 535 -4.76 39.84 3.20
C LYS A 535 -5.98 39.75 4.13
N LYS A 536 -6.77 38.67 4.04
CA LYS A 536 -7.93 38.45 4.90
C LYS A 536 -7.54 37.57 6.08
N ASN A 537 -7.91 37.97 7.30
CA ASN A 537 -7.79 37.12 8.49
C ASN A 537 -9.12 36.38 8.74
N VAL A 538 -9.08 35.17 9.33
CA VAL A 538 -10.32 34.42 9.68
C VAL A 538 -11.26 35.29 10.54
N TRP A 539 -10.67 36.20 11.32
CA TRP A 539 -11.33 37.10 12.25
C TRP A 539 -12.18 38.21 11.63
N THR A 540 -12.06 38.52 10.32
CA THR A 540 -12.79 39.66 9.70
C THR A 540 -14.02 39.26 8.89
N SER A 541 -14.51 38.03 9.02
CA SER A 541 -15.59 37.50 8.15
C SER A 541 -17.02 37.73 8.67
N ASN A 542 -17.23 38.53 9.72
CA ASN A 542 -18.57 38.82 10.26
C ASN A 542 -19.06 40.26 10.00
N GLU A 543 -18.37 41.04 9.16
CA GLU A 543 -18.87 42.35 8.71
C GLU A 543 -18.82 42.43 7.19
N SER A 544 -19.87 41.93 6.53
CA SER A 544 -20.50 42.54 5.34
C SER A 544 -21.80 41.83 4.98
#